data_AF-A0A8T4P0I4-F1
#
_entry.id   AF-A0A8T4P0I4-F1
#
_cell.length_a   1.000
_cell.length_b   1.000
_cell.length_c   1.000
_cell.angle_alpha   90.00
_cell.angle_beta   90.00
_cell.angle_gamma   90.00
#
_symmetry.space_group_name_H-M   'P 1'
#
loop_
_entity.id
_entity.type
_entity.pdbx_description
1 polymer ?
#
loop_
_entity_poly.entity_id
_entity_poly.type
_entity_poly.pdbx_seq_one_letter_code
_entity_poly.pdbx_strand_id
1 'polypeptide(L)'
;MVKNNKKAQGLSINVIIIAALALIVLVVLATIFTGRVRIFSQTLEDCASKQGQCYPNKCPDNSALITNAKCSEADRNDGKDKCCVSVFNK
;
A
#
# COMPACT_ATOMS: atom_id res chain seq x y z
N MET A 1 35.74 52.13 1.35
CA MET A 1 35.97 50.98 2.25
C MET A 1 34.81 50.01 2.13
N VAL A 2 34.97 48.92 1.37
CA VAL A 2 33.92 47.90 1.22
C VAL A 2 34.20 46.79 2.25
N LYS A 3 33.40 46.74 3.30
CA LYS A 3 33.50 45.72 4.37
C LYS A 3 32.62 44.53 3.99
N ASN A 4 33.20 43.57 3.27
CA ASN A 4 32.52 42.32 2.92
C ASN A 4 32.36 41.45 4.17
N ASN A 5 31.21 41.59 4.84
CA ASN A 5 30.80 40.68 5.91
C ASN A 5 30.38 39.33 5.32
N LYS A 6 31.32 38.41 5.14
CA LYS A 6 31.00 36.98 4.91
C LYS A 6 30.51 36.37 6.23
N LYS A 7 29.27 36.70 6.64
CA LYS A 7 28.58 36.11 7.81
C LYS A 7 27.51 35.08 7.39
N ALA A 8 27.73 34.40 6.27
CA ALA A 8 26.78 33.43 5.75
C ALA A 8 27.50 32.20 5.18
N GLN A 9 28.03 31.36 6.07
CA GLN A 9 28.32 29.94 5.84
C GLN A 9 28.66 29.28 7.20
N GLY A 10 27.72 29.42 8.14
CA GLY A 10 27.84 28.88 9.50
C GLY A 10 27.30 27.46 9.66
N LEU A 11 26.68 26.86 8.62
CA LEU A 11 26.46 25.42 8.63
C LEU A 11 27.77 24.74 8.27
N SER A 12 28.42 24.18 9.29
CA SER A 12 29.59 23.32 9.12
C SER A 12 29.31 22.30 8.01
N ILE A 13 30.26 22.12 7.09
CA ILE A 13 30.16 21.19 5.96
C ILE A 13 29.72 19.79 6.43
N ASN A 14 30.11 19.42 7.66
CA ASN A 14 29.76 18.16 8.30
C ASN A 14 28.24 18.00 8.51
N VAL A 15 27.54 19.09 8.84
CA VAL A 15 26.07 19.08 9.02
C VAL A 15 25.37 18.78 7.69
N ILE A 16 25.88 19.35 6.59
CA ILE A 16 25.33 19.10 5.25
C ILE A 16 25.54 17.65 4.86
N ILE A 17 26.72 17.08 5.14
CA ILE A 17 27.03 15.67 4.87
C ILE A 17 26.10 14.74 5.67
N ILE A 18 25.95 14.98 6.97
CA ILE A 18 25.09 14.15 7.82
C ILE A 18 23.62 14.26 7.38
N ALA A 19 23.15 15.45 7.05
CA ALA A 19 21.79 15.67 6.56
C ALA A 19 21.54 14.91 5.25
N ALA A 20 22.51 14.93 4.32
CA ALA A 20 22.40 14.19 3.06
C ALA A 20 22.35 12.67 3.29
N LEU A 21 23.22 12.12 4.16
CA LEU A 21 23.22 10.71 4.49
C LEU A 21 21.91 10.27 5.16
N ALA A 22 21.41 11.06 6.11
CA ALA A 22 20.13 10.78 6.78
C ALA A 22 18.96 10.76 5.80
N LEU A 23 18.93 11.70 4.85
CA LEU A 23 17.89 11.78 3.83
C LEU A 23 17.92 10.55 2.91
N ILE A 24 19.11 10.10 2.47
CA ILE A 24 19.26 8.89 1.66
C ILE A 24 18.72 7.67 2.41
N VAL A 25 19.12 7.48 3.68
CA VAL A 25 18.64 6.36 4.50
C VAL A 25 17.12 6.40 4.64
N LEU A 26 16.54 7.58 4.88
CA LEU A 26 15.08 7.74 4.98
C LEU A 26 14.38 7.33 3.69
N VAL A 27 14.89 7.74 2.52
CA VAL A 27 14.32 7.36 1.22
C VAL A 27 14.39 5.84 1.00
N VAL A 28 15.52 5.21 1.34
CA VAL A 28 15.66 3.74 1.22
C VAL A 28 14.66 3.02 2.12
N LEU A 29 14.52 3.44 3.38
CA LEU A 29 13.53 2.85 4.28
C LEU A 29 12.10 3.08 3.77
N ALA A 30 11.78 4.29 3.31
CA ALA A 30 10.46 4.63 2.80
C ALA A 30 10.08 3.77 1.59
N THR A 31 11.00 3.54 0.65
CA THR A 31 10.72 2.70 -0.53
C THR A 31 10.51 1.23 -0.17
N ILE A 32 11.31 0.67 0.75
CA ILE A 32 11.13 -0.71 1.23
C ILE A 32 9.78 -0.85 1.96
N PHE A 33 9.48 0.07 2.88
CA PHE A 33 8.23 0.03 3.64
C PHE A 33 7.01 0.21 2.72
N THR A 34 7.08 1.13 1.75
CA THR A 34 6.00 1.34 0.77
C THR A 34 5.77 0.09 -0.07
N GLY A 35 6.84 -0.58 -0.52
CA GLY A 35 6.74 -1.82 -1.30
C GLY A 35 6.04 -2.94 -0.52
N ARG A 36 6.38 -3.12 0.76
CA ARG A 36 5.74 -4.13 1.62
C ARG A 36 4.28 -3.80 1.92
N VAL A 37 3.96 -2.54 2.24
CA VAL A 37 2.57 -2.09 2.52
C VAL A 37 1.64 -2.34 1.34
N ARG A 38 2.12 -2.13 0.10
CA ARG A 38 1.33 -2.41 -1.11
C ARG A 38 0.98 -3.90 -1.24
N ILE A 39 1.91 -4.80 -0.92
CA ILE A 39 1.65 -6.24 -0.95
C ILE A 39 0.63 -6.61 0.13
N PHE A 40 0.79 -6.08 1.34
CA PHE A 40 -0.16 -6.32 2.43
C PHE A 40 -1.57 -5.81 2.09
N SER A 41 -1.71 -4.62 1.49
CA SER A 41 -3.03 -4.11 1.10
C SER A 41 -3.68 -5.00 0.04
N GLN A 42 -2.91 -5.47 -0.95
CA GLN A 42 -3.41 -6.40 -1.95
C GLN A 42 -3.89 -7.71 -1.33
N THR A 43 -3.16 -8.29 -0.38
CA THR A 43 -3.59 -9.51 0.32
C THR A 43 -4.86 -9.28 1.15
N LEU A 44 -4.99 -8.13 1.82
CA LEU A 44 -6.20 -7.79 2.61
C LEU A 44 -7.43 -7.52 1.74
N GLU A 45 -7.21 -7.03 0.53
CA GLU A 45 -8.23 -6.84 -0.49
C GLU A 45 -8.56 -8.15 -1.21
N ASP A 46 -7.78 -9.22 -1.10
CA ASP A 46 -8.09 -10.47 -1.80
C ASP A 46 -9.33 -11.16 -1.21
N CYS A 47 -10.25 -11.61 -2.06
CA CYS A 47 -11.42 -12.38 -1.65
C CYS A 47 -11.04 -13.69 -0.98
N ALA A 48 -9.97 -14.35 -1.47
CA ALA A 48 -9.49 -15.61 -0.92
C ALA A 48 -9.02 -15.47 0.54
N SER A 49 -8.38 -14.34 0.87
CA SER A 49 -7.93 -14.03 2.24
C SER A 49 -9.09 -13.87 3.23
N LYS A 50 -10.31 -13.59 2.73
CA LYS A 50 -11.52 -13.45 3.54
C LYS A 50 -12.37 -14.73 3.56
N GLN A 51 -11.79 -15.85 3.13
CA GLN A 51 -12.49 -17.14 2.98
C GLN A 51 -13.70 -17.05 2.05
N GLY A 52 -13.70 -16.08 1.14
CA GLY A 52 -14.74 -15.90 0.14
C GLY A 52 -14.41 -16.63 -1.16
N GLN A 53 -15.44 -16.85 -1.97
CA GLN A 53 -15.31 -17.29 -3.35
C GLN A 53 -15.82 -16.19 -4.29
N CYS A 54 -15.17 -16.09 -5.45
CA CYS A 54 -15.55 -15.15 -6.48
C CYS A 54 -16.63 -15.74 -7.37
N TYR A 55 -17.75 -15.04 -7.47
CA TYR A 55 -18.86 -15.43 -8.34
C TYR A 55 -19.09 -14.37 -9.43
N PRO A 56 -19.37 -14.81 -10.67
CA PRO A 56 -19.74 -13.90 -11.73
C PRO A 56 -21.14 -13.33 -11.44
N ASN A 57 -21.25 -12.00 -11.38
CA ASN A 57 -22.48 -11.20 -11.29
C ASN A 57 -23.34 -11.31 -10.01
N LYS A 58 -23.52 -12.50 -9.40
CA LYS A 58 -24.38 -12.70 -8.21
C LYS A 58 -23.81 -13.73 -7.24
N CYS A 59 -23.93 -13.42 -5.95
CA CYS A 59 -23.69 -14.35 -4.85
C CYS A 59 -24.85 -15.35 -4.67
N PRO A 60 -24.60 -16.61 -4.30
CA PRO A 60 -25.65 -17.57 -3.94
C PRO A 60 -26.45 -17.10 -2.71
N ASP A 61 -27.70 -17.53 -2.59
CA ASP A 61 -28.65 -16.97 -1.60
C ASP A 61 -28.25 -17.23 -0.12
N ASN A 62 -27.29 -18.12 0.14
CA ASN A 62 -26.72 -18.40 1.47
C ASN A 62 -25.32 -17.77 1.69
N SER A 63 -25.05 -16.64 1.04
CA SER A 63 -23.75 -15.97 1.15
C SER A 63 -23.87 -14.46 1.29
N ALA A 64 -22.89 -13.87 1.96
CA ALA A 64 -22.79 -12.43 2.15
C ALA A 64 -21.81 -11.83 1.14
N LEU A 65 -22.18 -10.67 0.59
CA LEU A 65 -21.33 -9.88 -0.29
C LEU A 65 -20.28 -9.11 0.51
N ILE A 66 -19.01 -9.27 0.15
CA ILE A 66 -17.93 -8.42 0.66
C ILE A 66 -17.59 -7.37 -0.41
N THR A 67 -17.87 -6.09 -0.11
CA THR A 67 -17.64 -4.97 -1.04
C THR A 67 -16.18 -4.49 -1.07
N ASN A 68 -15.41 -4.79 -0.01
CA ASN A 68 -14.01 -4.39 0.15
C ASN A 68 -13.05 -5.55 -0.21
N ALA A 69 -13.46 -6.41 -1.12
CA ALA A 69 -12.65 -7.50 -1.62
C ALA A 69 -12.66 -7.52 -3.15
N LYS A 70 -11.47 -7.68 -3.72
CA LYS A 70 -11.20 -7.82 -5.14
C LYS A 70 -11.06 -9.31 -5.46
N CYS A 71 -11.75 -9.72 -6.50
CA CYS A 71 -11.47 -10.98 -7.16
C CYS A 71 -10.21 -10.86 -7.99
N SER A 72 -9.32 -11.85 -7.83
CA SER A 72 -8.04 -11.91 -8.50
C SER A 72 -8.23 -11.98 -10.02
N GLU A 73 -7.24 -11.52 -10.77
CA GLU A 73 -7.32 -11.40 -12.24
C GLU A 73 -7.47 -12.75 -12.96
N ALA A 74 -7.12 -13.84 -12.29
CA ALA A 74 -7.35 -15.20 -12.78
C ALA A 74 -8.84 -15.58 -12.86
N ASP A 75 -9.72 -14.91 -12.09
CA ASP A 75 -11.14 -15.23 -11.97
C ASP A 75 -12.05 -14.18 -12.65
N ARG A 76 -11.47 -13.17 -13.33
CA ARG A 76 -12.25 -12.05 -13.88
C ARG A 76 -13.01 -12.44 -15.15
N ASN A 77 -14.30 -12.73 -15.00
CA ASN A 77 -15.23 -12.85 -16.13
C ASN A 77 -16.14 -11.62 -16.17
N ASP A 78 -15.66 -10.53 -16.81
CA ASP A 78 -16.38 -9.26 -17.07
C ASP A 78 -16.33 -8.16 -15.98
N GLY A 79 -15.42 -8.21 -15.00
CA GLY A 79 -15.22 -7.09 -14.06
C GLY A 79 -16.41 -6.80 -13.13
N LYS A 80 -17.34 -7.75 -13.03
CA LYS A 80 -18.50 -7.75 -12.13
C LYS A 80 -18.43 -8.84 -11.08
N ASP A 81 -17.24 -9.43 -10.90
CA ASP A 81 -17.06 -10.52 -9.95
C ASP A 81 -17.21 -9.99 -8.54
N LYS A 82 -18.09 -10.66 -7.79
CA LYS A 82 -18.45 -10.31 -6.44
C LYS A 82 -17.78 -11.31 -5.51
N CYS A 83 -17.14 -10.81 -4.46
CA CYS A 83 -16.63 -11.67 -3.40
C CYS A 83 -17.78 -12.07 -2.48
N CYS A 84 -18.03 -13.37 -2.37
CA CYS A 84 -19.13 -13.92 -1.58
C CYS A 84 -18.58 -14.87 -0.51
N VAL A 85 -18.98 -14.69 0.74
CA VAL A 85 -18.62 -15.58 1.85
C VAL A 85 -19.84 -16.40 2.27
N SER A 86 -19.69 -17.72 2.41
CA SER A 86 -20.77 -18.59 2.86
C SER A 86 -21.14 -18.27 4.31
N VAL A 87 -22.39 -17.85 4.54
CA VAL A 87 -22.92 -17.62 5.88
C VAL A 87 -23.59 -18.90 6.31
N PHE A 88 -22.86 -19.77 7.01
CA PHE A 88 -23.45 -20.94 7.65
C PHE A 88 -24.33 -20.46 8.82
N ASN A 89 -25.64 -20.42 8.59
CA ASN A 89 -26.62 -20.32 9.67
C ASN A 89 -26.62 -21.69 10.38
N LYS A 90 -26.01 -21.75 11.57
CA LYS A 90 -26.06 -22.94 12.43
C LYS A 90 -27.38 -22.99 13.18
#